data_AF-A0A6I6IRH9-F1
#
_entry.id   AF-A0A6I6IRH9-F1
#
_cell.length_a   1.000
_cell.length_b   1.000
_cell.length_c   1.000
_cell.angle_alpha   90.00
_cell.angle_beta   90.00
_cell.angle_gamma   90.00
#
_symmetry.space_group_name_H-M   'P 1'
#
loop_
_entity.id
_entity.type
_entity.pdbx_description
1 polymer ?
#
loop_
_entity_poly.entity_id
_entity_poly.type
_entity_poly.pdbx_seq_one_letter_code
_entity_poly.pdbx_strand_id
1 'polypeptide(L)'
;MPDSPMPPDPAAPQTAARLSATIRAIDDEFGAGFARQHPELVAALVQSASIDAAVATGLMAHREALALADRIGRDTCETLLKLKPRFFG
;
A
#
# COMPACT_ATOMS: atom_id res chain seq x y z
N MET A 1 -10.35 35.69 4.74
CA MET A 1 -10.23 34.23 4.82
C MET A 1 -10.49 33.70 3.41
N PRO A 2 -9.47 33.43 2.58
CA PRO A 2 -9.74 32.93 1.24
C PRO A 2 -9.93 31.41 1.28
N ASP A 3 -11.11 30.96 0.89
CA ASP A 3 -11.36 29.61 0.38
C ASP A 3 -10.41 29.37 -0.80
N SER A 4 -9.26 28.77 -0.54
CA SER A 4 -8.45 28.17 -1.60
C SER A 4 -9.06 26.80 -1.91
N PRO A 5 -9.41 26.49 -3.16
CA PRO A 5 -9.93 25.17 -3.49
C PRO A 5 -8.86 24.13 -3.13
N MET A 6 -9.20 23.24 -2.20
CA MET A 6 -8.35 22.14 -1.78
C MET A 6 -7.98 21.33 -3.03
N PRO A 7 -6.69 21.02 -3.24
CA PRO A 7 -6.30 20.17 -4.37
C PRO A 7 -7.06 18.84 -4.31
N PRO A 8 -7.47 18.28 -5.47
CA PRO A 8 -8.23 17.04 -5.49
C PRO A 8 -7.46 15.94 -4.76
N ASP A 9 -8.15 15.25 -3.85
CA ASP A 9 -7.56 14.15 -3.09
C ASP A 9 -7.16 13.02 -4.05
N PRO A 10 -5.87 12.68 -4.17
CA PRO A 10 -5.40 11.61 -5.05
C PRO A 10 -5.95 10.22 -4.65
N ALA A 11 -6.49 10.07 -3.44
CA ALA A 11 -7.16 8.85 -2.99
C ALA A 11 -8.63 8.76 -3.47
N ALA A 12 -9.28 9.88 -3.82
CA ALA A 12 -10.69 9.88 -4.22
C ALA A 12 -11.02 8.97 -5.42
N PRO A 13 -10.20 8.94 -6.50
CA PRO A 13 -10.43 8.03 -7.63
C PRO A 13 -10.28 6.55 -7.24
N GLN A 14 -9.32 6.24 -6.36
CA GLN A 14 -9.07 4.87 -5.89
C GLN A 14 -10.20 4.37 -4.99
N THR A 15 -10.71 5.23 -4.12
CA THR A 15 -11.87 4.93 -3.27
C THR A 15 -13.12 4.65 -4.10
N ALA A 16 -13.39 5.47 -5.12
CA ALA A 16 -14.52 5.26 -6.02
C ALA A 16 -14.41 3.93 -6.80
N ALA A 17 -13.21 3.60 -7.28
CA ALA A 17 -12.95 2.34 -7.97
C ALA A 17 -13.16 1.13 -7.05
N ARG A 18 -12.67 1.19 -5.79
CA ARG A 18 -12.87 0.13 -4.79
C ARG A 18 -14.35 -0.05 -4.48
N LEU A 19 -15.07 1.03 -4.23
CA LEU A 19 -16.51 0.97 -3.98
C LEU A 19 -17.26 0.29 -5.14
N SER A 20 -16.96 0.68 -6.38
CA SER A 20 -17.60 0.08 -7.55
C SER A 20 -17.27 -1.41 -7.71
N ALA A 21 -16.02 -1.80 -7.43
CA ALA A 21 -15.61 -3.21 -7.48
C ALA A 21 -16.30 -4.04 -6.38
N THR A 22 -16.40 -3.51 -5.16
CA THR A 22 -17.08 -4.18 -4.05
C THR A 22 -18.57 -4.37 -4.32
N ILE A 23 -19.27 -3.36 -4.83
CA ILE A 23 -20.69 -3.46 -5.19
C ILE A 23 -20.90 -4.57 -6.23
N ARG A 24 -20.07 -4.60 -7.28
CA ARG A 24 -20.14 -5.64 -8.32
C ARG A 24 -19.90 -7.03 -7.74
N ALA A 25 -18.86 -7.21 -6.93
CA ALA A 25 -18.55 -8.50 -6.33
C ALA A 25 -19.69 -9.02 -5.43
N ILE A 26 -20.34 -8.14 -4.67
CA ILE A 26 -21.50 -8.52 -3.83
C ILE A 26 -22.69 -8.89 -4.71
N ASP A 27 -23.01 -8.07 -5.71
CA ASP A 27 -24.14 -8.34 -6.62
C ASP A 27 -23.92 -9.62 -7.47
N ASP A 28 -22.67 -9.93 -7.83
CA ASP A 28 -22.32 -11.16 -8.57
C ASP A 28 -22.48 -12.42 -7.71
N GLU A 29 -22.17 -12.34 -6.41
CA GLU A 29 -22.25 -13.48 -5.49
C GLU A 29 -23.67 -13.72 -4.96
N PHE A 30 -24.38 -12.65 -4.60
CA PHE A 30 -25.67 -12.74 -3.89
C PHE A 30 -26.88 -12.35 -4.76
N GLY A 31 -26.64 -11.88 -5.98
CA GLY A 31 -27.66 -11.48 -6.94
C GLY A 31 -27.80 -9.97 -7.10
N ALA A 32 -28.30 -9.56 -8.26
CA ALA A 32 -28.36 -8.16 -8.65
C ALA A 32 -29.18 -7.29 -7.67
N GLY A 33 -28.56 -6.20 -7.19
CA GLY A 33 -29.20 -5.25 -6.28
C GLY A 33 -29.15 -5.65 -4.81
N PHE A 34 -28.49 -6.76 -4.46
CA PHE A 34 -28.26 -7.15 -3.08
C PHE A 34 -27.38 -6.12 -2.34
N ALA A 35 -26.35 -5.59 -3.00
CA ALA A 35 -25.47 -4.56 -2.44
C ALA A 35 -26.21 -3.28 -2.03
N ARG A 36 -27.27 -2.90 -2.76
CA ARG A 36 -28.11 -1.74 -2.41
C ARG A 36 -28.98 -1.97 -1.18
N GLN A 37 -29.36 -3.21 -0.93
CA GLN A 37 -30.17 -3.60 0.23
C GLN A 37 -29.31 -3.73 1.49
N HIS A 38 -27.99 -3.95 1.31
CA HIS A 38 -27.02 -4.18 2.39
C HIS A 38 -25.83 -3.21 2.33
N PRO A 39 -26.06 -1.88 2.50
CA PRO A 39 -24.97 -0.89 2.49
C PRO A 39 -23.92 -1.11 3.60
N GLU A 40 -24.30 -1.72 4.71
CA GLU A 40 -23.41 -2.10 5.81
C GLU A 40 -22.36 -3.13 5.37
N LEU A 41 -22.76 -4.09 4.53
CA LEU A 41 -21.85 -5.11 3.99
C LEU A 41 -20.85 -4.48 3.01
N VAL A 42 -21.33 -3.57 2.16
CA VAL A 42 -20.48 -2.80 1.24
C VAL A 42 -19.44 -2.00 2.02
N ALA A 43 -19.86 -1.28 3.08
CA ALA A 43 -18.97 -0.49 3.91
C ALA A 43 -17.88 -1.35 4.59
N ALA A 44 -18.27 -2.49 5.18
CA ALA A 44 -17.33 -3.41 5.82
C ALA A 44 -16.30 -3.97 4.82
N LEU A 45 -16.73 -4.33 3.62
CA LEU A 45 -15.83 -4.85 2.58
C LEU A 45 -14.89 -3.78 2.01
N VAL A 46 -15.39 -2.57 1.75
CA VAL A 46 -14.53 -1.45 1.30
C VAL A 46 -13.51 -1.08 2.37
N GLN A 47 -13.90 -1.12 3.65
CA GLN A 47 -12.99 -0.89 4.77
C GLN A 47 -11.93 -1.99 4.85
N SER A 48 -12.32 -3.26 4.80
CA SER A 48 -11.38 -4.39 4.80
C SER A 48 -10.39 -4.31 3.65
N ALA A 49 -10.87 -4.07 2.42
CA ALA A 49 -10.02 -3.95 1.24
C ALA A 49 -9.02 -2.78 1.36
N SER A 50 -9.41 -1.70 2.06
CA SER A 50 -8.52 -0.56 2.29
C SER A 50 -7.44 -0.88 3.34
N ILE A 51 -7.79 -1.65 4.38
CA ILE A 51 -6.82 -2.15 5.36
C ILE A 51 -5.82 -3.10 4.68
N ASP A 52 -6.29 -4.05 3.88
CA ASP A 52 -5.42 -4.99 3.16
C ASP A 52 -4.45 -4.25 2.22
N ALA A 53 -4.93 -3.22 1.52
CA ALA A 53 -4.07 -2.39 0.69
C ALA A 53 -3.00 -1.63 1.50
N ALA A 54 -3.36 -1.12 2.68
CA ALA A 54 -2.41 -0.46 3.57
C ALA A 54 -1.35 -1.44 4.11
N VAL A 55 -1.77 -2.65 4.50
CA VAL A 55 -0.87 -3.72 4.97
C VAL A 55 0.08 -4.15 3.85
N ALA A 56 -0.43 -4.36 2.63
CA ALA A 56 0.39 -4.72 1.47
C ALA A 56 1.44 -3.64 1.16
N THR A 57 1.05 -2.37 1.21
CA THR A 57 1.96 -1.23 1.02
C THR A 57 3.05 -1.22 2.10
N GLY A 58 2.67 -1.41 3.37
CA GLY A 58 3.63 -1.47 4.48
C GLY A 58 4.62 -2.63 4.35
N LEU A 59 4.14 -3.81 3.95
CA LEU A 59 4.97 -4.99 3.71
C LEU A 59 5.98 -4.76 2.57
N MET A 60 5.55 -4.09 1.49
CA MET A 60 6.45 -3.74 0.39
C MET A 60 7.55 -2.78 0.84
N ALA A 61 7.18 -1.68 1.51
CA ALA A 61 8.15 -0.72 2.03
C ALA A 61 9.16 -1.38 3.00
N HIS A 62 8.69 -2.30 3.85
CA HIS A 62 9.56 -3.04 4.76
C HIS A 62 10.57 -3.93 4.00
N ARG A 63 10.12 -4.63 2.95
CA ARG A 63 11.01 -5.47 2.12
C ARG A 63 12.06 -4.64 1.38
N GLU A 64 11.67 -3.48 0.86
CA GLU A 64 12.60 -2.53 0.22
C GLU A 64 13.66 -2.03 1.22
N ALA A 65 13.25 -1.71 2.45
CA ALA A 65 14.17 -1.31 3.51
C ALA A 65 15.18 -2.43 3.86
N LEU A 66 14.72 -3.68 3.98
CA LEU A 66 15.61 -4.82 4.22
C LEU A 66 16.58 -5.05 3.06
N ALA A 67 16.11 -4.93 1.81
CA ALA A 67 16.96 -5.07 0.63
C ALA A 67 18.03 -3.97 0.54
N LEU A 68 17.69 -2.74 0.94
CA LEU A 68 18.64 -1.64 1.02
C LEU A 68 19.67 -1.88 2.13
N ALA A 69 19.23 -2.32 3.31
CA ALA A 69 20.12 -2.64 4.43
C ALA A 69 21.12 -3.74 4.07
N ASP A 70 20.66 -4.81 3.41
CA ASP A 70 21.53 -5.89 2.92
C ASP A 70 22.60 -5.37 1.94
N ARG A 71 22.20 -4.51 1.00
CA ARG A 71 23.12 -3.89 0.04
C ARG A 71 24.18 -3.04 0.73
N ILE A 72 23.77 -2.16 1.64
CA ILE A 72 24.70 -1.30 2.42
C ILE A 72 25.67 -2.17 3.22
N GLY A 73 25.20 -3.26 3.83
CA GLY A 73 26.04 -4.19 4.57
C GLY A 73 27.12 -4.81 3.69
N ARG A 74 26.75 -5.28 2.50
CA ARG A 74 27.70 -5.84 1.51
C ARG A 74 28.72 -4.81 1.05
N ASP A 75 28.26 -3.62 0.65
CA ASP A 75 29.14 -2.55 0.17
C ASP A 75 30.13 -2.09 1.25
N THR A 76 29.68 -2.04 2.51
CA THR A 76 30.53 -1.70 3.66
C THR A 76 31.58 -2.77 3.92
N CYS A 77 31.19 -4.05 3.97
CA CYS A 77 32.13 -5.16 4.13
C CYS A 77 33.16 -5.21 3.00
N GLU A 78 32.73 -5.02 1.76
CA GLU A 78 33.62 -4.96 0.61
C GLU A 78 34.63 -3.80 0.74
N THR A 79 34.17 -2.64 1.16
CA THR A 79 35.02 -1.46 1.38
C THR A 79 36.05 -1.73 2.49
N LEU A 80 35.64 -2.33 3.62
CA LEU A 80 36.55 -2.69 4.71
C LEU A 80 37.62 -3.69 4.25
N LEU A 81 37.25 -4.69 3.46
CA LEU A 81 38.19 -5.66 2.90
C LEU A 81 39.21 -5.02 1.95
N LYS A 82 38.77 -4.06 1.12
CA LYS A 82 39.67 -3.29 0.24
C LYS A 82 40.67 -2.43 1.01
N LEU A 83 40.30 -1.96 2.20
CA LEU A 83 41.16 -1.14 3.05
C LEU A 83 42.13 -1.97 3.90
N LYS A 84 41.88 -3.27 4.08
CA LYS A 84 42.71 -4.20 4.88
C LYS A 84 44.23 -4.10 4.60
N PRO A 85 44.72 -4.02 3.35
CA PRO A 85 46.16 -3.93 3.07
C PRO A 85 46.83 -2.62 3.49
N ARG A 86 46.06 -1.54 3.74
CA ARG A 86 46.60 -0.21 4.11
C ARG A 86 46.64 0.02 5.62
N PHE A 87 45.85 -0.71 6.40
CA PHE A 87 45.73 -0.52 7.85
C PHE A 87 46.23 -1.70 8.68
N PHE A 88 46.37 -2.89 8.09
CA PHE A 88 46.79 -4.11 8.79
C PHE A 88 47.99 -4.80 8.11
N GLY A 89 48.74 -4.06 7.30
CA GLY A 89 50.00 -4.49 6.67
C GLY A 89 51.19 -3.71 7.20
#